data_AF-A0A534ESL8-F1
#
_entry.id   AF-A0A534ESL8-F1
#
_cell.length_a   1.000
_cell.length_b   1.000
_cell.length_c   1.000
_cell.angle_alpha   90.00
_cell.angle_beta   90.00
_cell.angle_gamma   90.00
#
_symmetry.space_group_name_H-M   'P 1'
#
loop_
_entity.id
_entity.type
_entity.pdbx_description
1 polymer ?
#
loop_
_entity_poly.entity_id
_entity_poly.type
_entity_poly.pdbx_seq_one_letter_code
_entity_poly.pdbx_strand_id
1 'polypeptide(L)'
;MSASTIAKTSSTSAYTTSVFWERLWRMSGINFVVFLIIAYVIYGYQPQVGASADALVAFYHGDRTRILIAAVFSGLTVLNLLWFAAALRTTLADAGQDGWGAAVTASSAALGGLFLLLITVGAVLAYSIAGSGNSTLIAGLNDFAWACVVLTSFPRAMLIMAGTFGFWRAGLISNRLFAAGVAAVVLVLLGGTTWLSGGIWAADGAYSRFVSPIIGVVWVLVVSRVLLTRSPATRAGW
;
A
#
# COMPACT_ATOMS: atom_id res chain seq x y z
N MET A 1 20.09 -58.84 24.69
CA MET A 1 19.57 -58.04 23.55
C MET A 1 19.55 -56.59 23.99
N SER A 2 20.45 -55.75 23.47
CA SER A 2 20.46 -54.30 23.76
C SER A 2 19.74 -53.58 22.63
N ALA A 3 18.60 -52.96 22.93
CA ALA A 3 17.89 -52.11 21.98
C ALA A 3 18.62 -50.76 21.88
N SER A 4 19.16 -50.46 20.70
CA SER A 4 19.67 -49.13 20.36
C SER A 4 18.49 -48.23 20.05
N THR A 5 18.19 -47.29 20.93
CA THR A 5 17.19 -46.25 20.69
C THR A 5 17.83 -45.16 19.83
N ILE A 6 17.49 -45.11 18.54
CA ILE A 6 17.86 -44.00 17.67
C ILE A 6 17.12 -42.75 18.18
N ALA A 7 17.89 -41.76 18.66
CA ALA A 7 17.35 -40.46 19.03
C ALA A 7 16.74 -39.81 17.79
N LYS A 8 15.41 -39.63 17.80
CA LYS A 8 14.68 -38.94 16.75
C LYS A 8 15.00 -37.45 16.89
N THR A 9 15.86 -36.92 16.04
CA THR A 9 16.10 -35.47 15.94
C THR A 9 14.77 -34.79 15.65
N SER A 10 14.24 -34.07 16.65
CA SER A 10 13.06 -33.23 16.49
C SER A 10 13.37 -32.21 15.40
N SER A 11 12.67 -32.31 14.26
CA SER A 11 12.78 -31.29 13.21
C SER A 11 12.23 -29.99 13.78
N THR A 12 13.10 -29.04 14.10
CA THR A 12 12.68 -27.69 14.47
C THR A 12 11.86 -27.13 13.32
N SER A 13 10.56 -26.93 13.58
CA SER A 13 9.63 -26.40 12.59
C SER A 13 10.15 -25.08 12.05
N ALA A 14 10.17 -24.87 10.74
CA ALA A 14 10.56 -23.59 10.16
C ALA A 14 9.74 -22.43 10.76
N TYR A 15 8.49 -22.70 11.14
CA TYR A 15 7.56 -21.77 11.78
C TYR A 15 7.90 -21.41 13.23
N THR A 16 8.83 -22.09 13.90
CA THR A 16 9.26 -21.75 15.27
C THR A 16 10.53 -20.89 15.30
N THR A 17 11.12 -20.56 14.14
CA THR A 17 12.35 -19.76 14.08
C THR A 17 12.04 -18.27 13.92
N SER A 18 12.66 -17.42 14.74
CA SER A 18 12.56 -15.96 14.65
C SER A 18 12.93 -15.42 13.26
N VAL A 19 13.89 -16.08 12.60
CA VAL A 19 14.38 -15.75 11.25
C VAL A 19 13.29 -15.92 10.18
N PHE A 20 12.43 -16.94 10.28
CA PHE A 20 11.33 -17.13 9.33
C PHE A 20 10.33 -15.97 9.43
N TRP A 21 9.88 -15.65 10.65
CA TRP A 21 8.94 -14.56 10.89
C TRP A 21 9.53 -13.21 10.49
N GLU A 22 10.80 -12.96 10.81
CA GLU A 22 11.48 -11.73 10.42
C GLU A 22 11.58 -11.57 8.90
N ARG A 23 11.86 -12.65 8.17
CA ARG A 23 11.88 -12.64 6.71
C ARG A 23 10.48 -12.41 6.13
N LEU A 24 9.45 -13.08 6.67
CA LEU A 24 8.07 -12.88 6.26
C LEU A 24 7.62 -11.43 6.45
N TRP A 25 8.01 -10.82 7.58
CA TRP A 25 7.71 -9.42 7.87
C TRP A 25 8.40 -8.46 6.90
N ARG A 26 9.66 -8.71 6.56
CA ARG A 26 10.41 -7.90 5.58
C ARG A 26 9.89 -8.05 4.14
N MET A 27 9.20 -9.14 3.83
CA MET A 27 8.53 -9.35 2.54
C MET A 27 7.18 -8.63 2.40
N SER A 28 6.64 -8.07 3.48
CA SER A 28 5.31 -7.42 3.48
C SER A 28 5.19 -6.30 2.44
N GLY A 29 6.24 -5.52 2.18
CA GLY A 29 6.23 -4.50 1.13
C GLY A 29 6.10 -5.09 -0.28
N ILE A 30 6.72 -6.24 -0.55
CA ILE A 30 6.56 -6.96 -1.83
C ILE A 30 5.16 -7.55 -1.92
N ASN A 31 4.67 -8.18 -0.85
CA ASN A 31 3.31 -8.71 -0.80
C ASN A 31 2.25 -7.62 -0.99
N PHE A 32 2.46 -6.43 -0.41
CA PHE A 32 1.63 -5.24 -0.65
C PHE A 32 1.54 -4.95 -2.15
N VAL A 33 2.67 -4.90 -2.86
CA VAL A 33 2.68 -4.61 -4.30
C VAL A 33 1.96 -5.71 -5.10
N VAL A 34 2.20 -6.98 -4.77
CA VAL A 34 1.55 -8.12 -5.44
C VAL A 34 0.03 -8.06 -5.27
N PHE A 35 -0.45 -7.89 -4.03
CA PHE A 35 -1.89 -7.80 -3.77
C PHE A 35 -2.51 -6.55 -4.35
N LEU A 36 -1.81 -5.41 -4.36
CA LEU A 36 -2.27 -4.18 -5.00
C LEU A 36 -2.50 -4.40 -6.50
N ILE A 37 -1.55 -5.04 -7.18
CA ILE A 37 -1.66 -5.35 -8.62
C ILE A 37 -2.83 -6.30 -8.88
N ILE A 38 -2.96 -7.37 -8.09
CA ILE A 38 -4.07 -8.34 -8.22
C ILE A 38 -5.40 -7.62 -8.01
N ALA A 39 -5.52 -6.83 -6.95
CA ALA A 39 -6.73 -6.07 -6.65
C ALA A 39 -7.08 -5.09 -7.77
N TYR A 40 -6.09 -4.38 -8.32
CA TYR A 40 -6.29 -3.43 -9.42
C TYR A 40 -6.78 -4.12 -10.69
N VAL A 41 -6.15 -5.24 -11.07
CA VAL A 41 -6.52 -6.01 -12.27
C VAL A 41 -7.92 -6.59 -12.13
N ILE A 42 -8.27 -7.12 -10.95
CA ILE A 42 -9.61 -7.65 -10.71
C ILE A 42 -10.63 -6.51 -10.69
N TYR A 43 -10.39 -5.42 -9.96
CA TYR A 43 -11.34 -4.31 -9.87
C TYR A 43 -11.68 -3.73 -11.26
N GLY A 44 -10.65 -3.57 -12.09
CA GLY A 44 -10.77 -3.03 -13.43
C GLY A 44 -10.74 -1.50 -13.44
N TYR A 45 -11.12 -0.93 -14.59
CA TYR A 45 -11.07 0.51 -14.77
C TYR A 45 -12.32 1.18 -14.20
N GLN A 46 -12.19 1.77 -13.01
CA GLN A 46 -13.23 2.64 -12.44
C GLN A 46 -13.69 3.69 -13.47
N PRO A 47 -15.01 3.92 -13.60
CA PRO A 47 -15.56 5.00 -14.39
C PRO A 47 -15.00 6.37 -13.99
N GLN A 48 -14.83 7.23 -14.98
CA GLN A 48 -14.30 8.58 -14.83
C GLN A 48 -15.26 9.51 -14.06
N VAL A 49 -14.75 10.66 -13.62
CA VAL A 49 -15.58 11.71 -13.01
C VAL A 49 -16.61 12.17 -14.03
N GLY A 50 -17.87 12.30 -13.62
CA GLY A 50 -18.96 12.68 -14.53
C GLY A 50 -19.36 11.60 -15.55
N ALA A 51 -18.98 10.34 -15.34
CA ALA A 51 -19.46 9.22 -16.15
C ALA A 51 -21.00 9.12 -16.12
N SER A 52 -21.60 8.62 -17.21
CA SER A 52 -23.05 8.46 -17.29
C SER A 52 -23.58 7.46 -16.26
N ALA A 53 -24.83 7.64 -15.85
CA ALA A 53 -25.49 6.72 -14.91
C ALA A 53 -25.44 5.27 -15.39
N ASP A 54 -25.69 5.02 -16.69
CA ASP A 54 -25.65 3.69 -17.28
C ASP A 54 -24.25 3.06 -17.18
N ALA A 55 -23.18 3.84 -17.42
CA ALA A 55 -21.82 3.35 -17.30
C ALA A 55 -21.47 3.00 -15.85
N LEU A 56 -21.91 3.83 -14.90
CA LEU A 56 -21.71 3.58 -13.47
C LEU A 56 -22.47 2.33 -13.01
N VAL A 57 -23.73 2.16 -13.41
CA VAL A 57 -24.53 0.97 -13.07
C VAL A 57 -23.93 -0.27 -13.73
N ALA A 58 -23.55 -0.21 -15.00
CA ALA A 58 -22.92 -1.32 -15.71
C ALA A 58 -21.64 -1.79 -15.00
N PHE A 59 -20.80 -0.86 -14.54
CA PHE A 59 -19.60 -1.22 -13.78
C PHE A 59 -19.92 -1.76 -12.39
N TYR A 60 -20.61 -0.98 -11.54
CA TYR A 60 -20.78 -1.36 -10.12
C TYR A 60 -21.76 -2.52 -9.92
N HIS A 61 -22.90 -2.51 -10.62
CA HIS A 61 -23.91 -3.56 -10.51
C HIS A 61 -23.57 -4.74 -11.43
N GLY A 62 -23.19 -4.48 -12.69
CA GLY A 62 -22.89 -5.52 -13.67
C GLY A 62 -21.66 -6.36 -13.31
N ASP A 63 -20.62 -5.74 -12.72
CA ASP A 63 -19.40 -6.42 -12.30
C ASP A 63 -19.32 -6.63 -10.78
N ARG A 64 -20.46 -6.66 -10.07
CA ARG A 64 -20.54 -6.73 -8.60
C ARG A 64 -19.59 -7.76 -7.97
N THR A 65 -19.67 -9.01 -8.43
CA THR A 65 -18.87 -10.11 -7.86
C THR A 65 -17.38 -9.83 -7.99
N ARG A 66 -16.96 -9.28 -9.14
CA ARG A 66 -15.57 -8.94 -9.43
C ARG A 66 -15.07 -7.84 -8.45
N ILE A 67 -15.87 -6.80 -8.25
CA ILE A 67 -15.55 -5.70 -7.33
C ILE A 67 -15.44 -6.19 -5.88
N LEU A 68 -16.34 -7.08 -5.43
CA LEU A 68 -16.29 -7.62 -4.07
C LEU A 68 -15.07 -8.54 -3.85
N ILE A 69 -14.68 -9.32 -4.85
CA ILE A 69 -13.42 -10.10 -4.80
C ILE A 69 -12.22 -9.15 -4.72
N ALA A 70 -12.20 -8.08 -5.54
CA ALA A 70 -11.14 -7.08 -5.48
C ALA A 70 -11.07 -6.39 -4.11
N ALA A 71 -12.21 -6.17 -3.44
CA ALA A 71 -12.24 -5.59 -2.09
C ALA A 71 -11.50 -6.47 -1.06
N VAL A 72 -11.62 -7.80 -1.16
CA VAL A 72 -10.88 -8.74 -0.29
C VAL A 72 -9.37 -8.61 -0.50
N PHE A 73 -8.91 -8.63 -1.76
CA PHE A 73 -7.48 -8.45 -2.07
C PHE A 73 -6.98 -7.05 -1.69
N SER A 74 -7.83 -6.03 -1.79
CA SER A 74 -7.51 -4.67 -1.34
C SER A 74 -7.36 -4.62 0.18
N GLY A 75 -8.16 -5.37 0.94
CA GLY A 75 -7.97 -5.51 2.39
C GLY A 75 -6.62 -6.15 2.75
N LEU A 76 -6.23 -7.22 2.03
CA LEU A 76 -4.90 -7.82 2.17
C LEU A 76 -3.78 -6.84 1.81
N THR A 77 -4.02 -5.97 0.81
CA THR A 77 -3.10 -4.90 0.44
C THR A 77 -2.88 -3.96 1.62
N VAL A 78 -3.95 -3.43 2.23
CA VAL A 78 -3.84 -2.54 3.41
C VAL A 78 -3.12 -3.22 4.57
N LEU A 79 -3.42 -4.49 4.85
CA LEU A 79 -2.74 -5.24 5.91
C LEU A 79 -1.21 -5.29 5.69
N ASN A 80 -0.79 -5.60 4.46
CA ASN A 80 0.62 -5.66 4.11
C ASN A 80 1.30 -4.28 4.12
N LEU A 81 0.58 -3.20 3.79
CA LEU A 81 1.07 -1.83 3.95
C LEU A 81 1.41 -1.51 5.41
N LEU A 82 0.50 -1.85 6.33
CA LEU A 82 0.70 -1.60 7.77
C LEU A 82 1.86 -2.43 8.33
N TRP A 83 1.98 -3.70 7.91
CA TRP A 83 3.12 -4.55 8.29
C TRP A 83 4.45 -4.02 7.74
N PHE A 84 4.46 -3.53 6.51
CA PHE A 84 5.62 -2.89 5.92
C PHE A 84 6.03 -1.66 6.71
N ALA A 85 5.08 -0.80 7.07
CA ALA A 85 5.35 0.36 7.90
C ALA A 85 5.88 0.00 9.29
N ALA A 86 5.40 -1.09 9.89
CA ALA A 86 5.96 -1.60 11.15
C ALA A 86 7.43 -2.01 11.00
N ALA A 87 7.80 -2.70 9.91
CA ALA A 87 9.18 -3.08 9.62
C ALA A 87 10.10 -1.87 9.39
N LEU A 88 9.59 -0.81 8.74
CA LEU A 88 10.30 0.47 8.62
C LEU A 88 10.49 1.13 9.98
N ARG A 89 9.43 1.20 10.79
CA ARG A 89 9.45 1.81 12.13
C ARG A 89 10.49 1.16 13.02
N THR A 90 10.56 -0.17 13.05
CA THR A 90 11.54 -0.91 13.86
C THR A 90 12.96 -0.67 13.35
N THR A 91 13.19 -0.76 12.04
CA THR A 91 14.50 -0.51 11.43
C THR A 91 15.02 0.89 11.74
N LEU A 92 14.14 1.89 11.69
CA LEU A 92 14.50 3.28 12.04
C LEU A 92 14.70 3.45 13.55
N ALA A 93 13.93 2.76 14.40
CA ALA A 93 14.13 2.76 15.84
C ALA A 93 15.54 2.26 16.21
N ASP A 94 15.90 1.11 15.66
CA ASP A 94 17.18 0.45 15.92
C ASP A 94 18.37 1.32 15.49
N ALA A 95 18.15 2.25 14.54
CA ALA A 95 19.14 3.22 14.07
C ALA A 95 19.06 4.60 14.77
N GLY A 96 18.29 4.73 15.85
CA GLY A 96 18.11 5.99 16.61
C GLY A 96 17.31 7.07 15.86
N GLN A 97 16.52 6.69 14.86
CA GLN A 97 15.68 7.57 14.03
C GLN A 97 14.19 7.46 14.39
N ASP A 98 13.87 7.38 15.69
CA ASP A 98 12.52 7.13 16.19
C ASP A 98 11.46 8.12 15.67
N GLY A 99 11.81 9.40 15.58
CA GLY A 99 10.90 10.43 15.06
C GLY A 99 10.47 10.16 13.61
N TRP A 100 11.40 9.72 12.76
CA TRP A 100 11.10 9.32 11.38
C TRP A 100 10.29 8.02 11.35
N GLY A 101 10.60 7.08 12.23
CA GLY A 101 9.82 5.86 12.40
C GLY A 101 8.36 6.15 12.79
N ALA A 102 8.12 7.04 13.75
CA ALA A 102 6.77 7.44 14.16
C ALA A 102 6.00 8.09 13.01
N ALA A 103 6.67 8.93 12.19
CA ALA A 103 6.10 9.50 10.99
C ALA A 103 5.71 8.44 9.95
N VAL A 104 6.50 7.38 9.78
CA VAL A 104 6.14 6.22 8.93
C VAL A 104 4.86 5.56 9.44
N THR A 105 4.73 5.32 10.74
CA THR A 105 3.51 4.75 11.32
C THR A 105 2.30 5.65 11.07
N ALA A 106 2.38 6.94 11.39
CA ALA A 106 1.25 7.87 11.22
C ALA A 106 0.82 8.01 9.75
N SER A 107 1.78 8.18 8.84
CA SER A 107 1.51 8.33 7.40
C SER A 107 0.96 7.06 6.76
N SER A 108 1.48 5.89 7.12
CA SER A 108 0.95 4.61 6.65
C SER A 108 -0.46 4.33 7.17
N ALA A 109 -0.77 4.69 8.42
CA ALA A 109 -2.10 4.55 8.98
C ALA A 109 -3.10 5.47 8.29
N ALA A 110 -2.73 6.74 8.05
CA ALA A 110 -3.55 7.67 7.28
C ALA A 110 -3.80 7.19 5.84
N LEU A 111 -2.76 6.66 5.17
CA LEU A 111 -2.88 6.08 3.84
C LEU A 111 -3.77 4.83 3.85
N GLY A 112 -3.58 3.92 4.80
CA GLY A 112 -4.39 2.73 4.97
C GLY A 112 -5.86 3.08 5.26
N GLY A 113 -6.11 4.11 6.06
CA GLY A 113 -7.45 4.62 6.33
C GLY A 113 -8.15 5.14 5.08
N LEU A 114 -7.45 5.91 4.24
CA LEU A 114 -7.99 6.33 2.95
C LEU A 114 -8.25 5.12 2.04
N PHE A 115 -7.32 4.17 1.93
CA PHE A 115 -7.57 2.97 1.14
C PHE A 115 -8.78 2.16 1.63
N LEU A 116 -8.95 1.98 2.94
CA LEU A 116 -10.15 1.35 3.50
C LEU A 116 -11.42 2.10 3.14
N LEU A 117 -11.39 3.44 3.17
CA LEU A 117 -12.52 4.26 2.73
C LEU A 117 -12.84 4.04 1.24
N LEU A 118 -11.85 4.08 0.35
CA LEU A 118 -12.04 3.79 -1.07
C LEU A 118 -12.61 2.38 -1.30
N ILE A 119 -12.07 1.38 -0.60
CA ILE A 119 -12.54 -0.01 -0.67
C ILE A 119 -14.00 -0.10 -0.25
N THR A 120 -14.37 0.55 0.86
CA THR A 120 -15.75 0.59 1.36
C THR A 120 -16.69 1.24 0.35
N VAL A 121 -16.30 2.37 -0.26
CA VAL A 121 -17.10 3.05 -1.28
C VAL A 121 -17.33 2.14 -2.49
N GLY A 122 -16.28 1.52 -3.02
CA GLY A 122 -16.41 0.58 -4.14
C GLY A 122 -17.27 -0.64 -3.80
N ALA A 123 -17.09 -1.20 -2.60
CA ALA A 123 -17.84 -2.36 -2.13
C ALA A 123 -19.33 -2.04 -1.91
N VAL A 124 -19.68 -0.90 -1.29
CA VAL A 124 -21.08 -0.54 -1.04
C VAL A 124 -21.81 -0.16 -2.34
N LEU A 125 -21.11 0.50 -3.27
CA LEU A 125 -21.61 0.76 -4.61
C LEU A 125 -21.98 -0.54 -5.32
N ALA A 126 -21.09 -1.53 -5.31
CA ALA A 126 -21.33 -2.82 -5.91
C ALA A 126 -22.38 -3.67 -5.17
N TYR A 127 -22.37 -3.64 -3.83
CA TYR A 127 -23.17 -4.54 -3.02
C TYR A 127 -24.67 -4.19 -3.04
N SER A 128 -25.01 -2.91 -3.02
CA SER A 128 -26.41 -2.47 -2.89
C SER A 128 -26.76 -1.17 -3.62
N ILE A 129 -25.89 -0.16 -3.61
CA ILE A 129 -26.28 1.18 -4.07
C ILE A 129 -26.50 1.23 -5.58
N ALA A 130 -25.65 0.57 -6.38
CA ALA A 130 -25.79 0.58 -7.84
C ALA A 130 -27.10 -0.06 -8.33
N GLY A 131 -27.68 -0.99 -7.55
CA GLY A 131 -28.99 -1.60 -7.83
C GLY A 131 -30.20 -0.79 -7.33
N SER A 132 -29.99 0.33 -6.64
CA SER A 132 -31.07 1.10 -5.99
C SER A 132 -31.83 2.06 -6.91
N GLY A 133 -31.31 2.32 -8.12
CA GLY A 133 -31.86 3.31 -9.05
C GLY A 133 -31.52 4.78 -8.72
N ASN A 134 -30.77 5.05 -7.65
CA ASN A 134 -30.36 6.41 -7.29
C ASN A 134 -29.06 6.83 -8.00
N SER A 135 -29.19 7.28 -9.25
CA SER A 135 -28.07 7.69 -10.10
C SER A 135 -27.21 8.83 -9.50
N THR A 136 -27.83 9.81 -8.86
CA THR A 136 -27.13 10.93 -8.21
C THR A 136 -26.23 10.45 -7.08
N LEU A 137 -26.69 9.51 -6.26
CA LEU A 137 -25.88 8.94 -5.16
C LEU A 137 -24.70 8.13 -5.71
N ILE A 138 -24.92 7.33 -6.77
CA ILE A 138 -23.87 6.54 -7.41
C ILE A 138 -22.77 7.46 -7.98
N ALA A 139 -23.17 8.51 -8.72
CA ALA A 139 -22.23 9.47 -9.29
C ALA A 139 -21.46 10.23 -8.20
N GLY A 140 -22.16 10.74 -7.18
CA GLY A 140 -21.53 11.47 -6.09
C GLY A 140 -20.50 10.62 -5.32
N LEU A 141 -20.79 9.34 -5.07
CA LEU A 141 -19.84 8.43 -4.42
C LEU A 141 -18.66 8.04 -5.31
N ASN A 142 -18.88 7.90 -6.63
CA ASN A 142 -17.78 7.69 -7.58
C ASN A 142 -16.82 8.88 -7.60
N ASP A 143 -17.36 10.10 -7.69
CA ASP A 143 -16.57 11.33 -7.71
C ASP A 143 -15.85 11.54 -6.36
N PHE A 144 -16.53 11.22 -5.26
CA PHE A 144 -15.93 11.20 -3.92
C PHE A 144 -14.74 10.23 -3.84
N ALA A 145 -14.84 9.04 -4.44
CA ALA A 145 -13.72 8.10 -4.49
C ALA A 145 -12.52 8.69 -5.24
N TRP A 146 -12.74 9.38 -6.36
CA TRP A 146 -11.66 10.07 -7.08
C TRP A 146 -11.03 11.21 -6.28
N ALA A 147 -11.83 12.01 -5.56
CA ALA A 147 -11.30 13.00 -4.63
C ALA A 147 -10.41 12.34 -3.56
N CYS A 148 -10.84 11.19 -3.01
CA CYS A 148 -10.03 10.44 -2.06
C CYS A 148 -8.73 9.91 -2.69
N VAL A 149 -8.74 9.43 -3.95
CA VAL A 149 -7.52 9.04 -4.69
C VAL A 149 -6.51 10.19 -4.72
N VAL A 150 -6.95 11.40 -5.07
CA VAL A 150 -6.09 12.60 -5.09
C VAL A 150 -5.50 12.87 -3.69
N LEU A 151 -6.34 12.80 -2.65
CA LEU A 151 -5.93 13.05 -1.27
C LEU A 151 -4.96 12.01 -0.69
N THR A 152 -4.92 10.78 -1.22
CA THR A 152 -3.91 9.78 -0.80
C THR A 152 -2.48 10.24 -1.09
N SER A 153 -2.28 11.22 -1.98
CA SER A 153 -0.98 11.80 -2.30
C SER A 153 -0.25 12.36 -1.09
N PHE A 154 -0.95 12.98 -0.13
CA PHE A 154 -0.32 13.57 1.05
C PHE A 154 0.26 12.52 2.01
N PRO A 155 -0.50 11.52 2.51
CA PRO A 155 0.08 10.50 3.37
C PRO A 155 1.06 9.60 2.61
N ARG A 156 0.89 9.36 1.29
CA ARG A 156 1.92 8.67 0.48
C ARG A 156 3.23 9.45 0.45
N ALA A 157 3.18 10.75 0.16
CA ALA A 157 4.38 11.58 0.14
C ALA A 157 5.06 11.63 1.51
N MET A 158 4.29 11.76 2.59
CA MET A 158 4.83 11.71 3.96
C MET A 158 5.48 10.37 4.26
N LEU A 159 4.89 9.25 3.84
CA LEU A 159 5.45 7.92 4.02
C LEU A 159 6.79 7.76 3.28
N ILE A 160 6.83 8.18 2.01
CA ILE A 160 8.04 8.19 1.18
C ILE A 160 9.11 9.08 1.81
N MET A 161 8.73 10.28 2.25
CA MET A 161 9.64 11.22 2.89
C MET A 161 10.20 10.64 4.17
N ALA A 162 9.35 10.13 5.06
CA ALA A 162 9.77 9.61 6.35
C ALA A 162 10.71 8.40 6.21
N GLY A 163 10.40 7.47 5.31
CA GLY A 163 11.29 6.34 5.04
C GLY A 163 12.59 6.79 4.36
N THR A 164 12.54 7.65 3.34
CA THR A 164 13.73 8.12 2.60
C THR A 164 14.66 8.92 3.50
N PHE A 165 14.15 9.92 4.22
CA PHE A 165 14.94 10.79 5.09
C PHE A 165 15.45 10.02 6.30
N GLY A 166 14.59 9.20 6.92
CA GLY A 166 14.98 8.33 8.03
C GLY A 166 16.12 7.39 7.63
N PHE A 167 16.01 6.72 6.48
CA PHE A 167 17.07 5.82 6.02
C PHE A 167 18.35 6.53 5.63
N TRP A 168 18.28 7.71 5.03
CA TRP A 168 19.48 8.48 4.73
C TRP A 168 20.18 8.94 6.01
N ARG A 169 19.43 9.46 6.99
CA ARG A 169 19.96 9.83 8.32
C ARG A 169 20.55 8.64 9.08
N ALA A 170 19.98 7.46 8.91
CA ALA A 170 20.49 6.22 9.47
C ALA A 170 21.71 5.64 8.71
N GLY A 171 22.18 6.28 7.63
CA GLY A 171 23.27 5.76 6.80
C GLY A 171 22.90 4.48 6.04
N LEU A 172 21.59 4.23 5.85
CA LEU A 172 21.08 2.99 5.26
C LEU A 172 20.98 3.04 3.73
N ILE A 173 20.94 4.24 3.14
CA ILE A 173 20.90 4.48 1.69
C ILE A 173 21.93 5.53 1.26
N SER A 174 22.33 5.51 -0.01
CA SER A 174 23.29 6.45 -0.59
C SER A 174 22.68 7.83 -0.89
N ASN A 175 23.52 8.85 -1.09
CA ASN A 175 23.07 10.19 -1.51
C ASN A 175 22.30 10.18 -2.83
N ARG A 176 22.63 9.26 -3.76
CA ARG A 176 21.89 9.10 -5.02
C ARG A 176 20.48 8.59 -4.80
N LEU A 177 20.32 7.57 -3.94
CA LEU A 177 19.00 7.04 -3.57
C LEU A 177 18.19 8.06 -2.76
N PHE A 178 18.85 8.83 -1.90
CA PHE A 178 18.20 9.94 -1.19
C PHE A 178 17.66 10.98 -2.16
N ALA A 179 18.46 11.45 -3.14
CA ALA A 179 18.02 12.40 -4.15
C ALA A 179 16.84 11.86 -4.99
N ALA A 180 16.89 10.59 -5.39
CA ALA A 180 15.78 9.94 -6.07
C ALA A 180 14.51 9.87 -5.20
N GLY A 181 14.65 9.60 -3.90
CA GLY A 181 13.53 9.62 -2.97
C GLY A 181 12.95 11.02 -2.76
N VAL A 182 13.78 12.07 -2.71
CA VAL A 182 13.31 13.47 -2.69
C VAL A 182 12.50 13.80 -3.94
N ALA A 183 12.98 13.41 -5.12
CA ALA A 183 12.23 13.57 -6.36
C ALA A 183 10.89 12.82 -6.32
N ALA A 184 10.88 11.59 -5.79
CA ALA A 184 9.65 10.81 -5.60
C ALA A 184 8.65 11.51 -4.66
N VAL A 185 9.10 12.13 -3.57
CA VAL A 185 8.24 12.92 -2.67
C VAL A 185 7.58 14.07 -3.43
N VAL A 186 8.37 14.86 -4.17
CA VAL A 186 7.85 16.01 -4.94
C VAL A 186 6.81 15.56 -5.96
N LEU A 187 7.12 14.52 -6.74
CA LEU A 187 6.21 14.00 -7.76
C LEU A 187 4.93 13.43 -7.16
N VAL A 188 5.00 12.72 -6.03
CA VAL A 188 3.80 12.22 -5.36
C VAL A 188 2.97 13.38 -4.78
N LEU A 189 3.60 14.41 -4.21
CA LEU A 189 2.90 15.62 -3.73
C LEU A 189 2.16 16.36 -4.85
N LEU A 190 2.75 16.45 -6.04
CA LEU A 190 2.07 17.03 -7.21
C LEU A 190 0.76 16.28 -7.52
N GLY A 191 0.68 14.99 -7.20
CA GLY A 191 -0.56 14.20 -7.31
C GLY A 191 -1.70 14.75 -6.48
N GLY A 192 -1.42 15.44 -5.37
CA GLY A 192 -2.43 16.12 -4.55
C GLY A 192 -3.02 17.39 -5.17
N THR A 193 -2.53 17.78 -6.35
CA THR A 193 -2.94 19.01 -7.08
C THR A 193 -3.75 18.72 -8.35
N THR A 194 -4.05 17.45 -8.63
CA THR A 194 -4.76 17.05 -9.85
C THR A 194 -6.26 17.33 -9.76
N TRP A 195 -6.64 18.59 -9.86
CA TRP A 195 -8.01 19.08 -9.73
C TRP A 195 -8.56 19.70 -11.01
N LEU A 196 -7.91 19.46 -12.17
CA LEU A 196 -8.45 19.93 -13.45
C LEU A 196 -9.71 19.15 -13.83
N SER A 197 -10.57 19.77 -14.62
CA SER A 197 -11.82 19.16 -15.11
C SER A 197 -11.60 18.06 -16.16
N GLY A 198 -10.41 17.97 -16.74
CA GLY A 198 -10.09 16.97 -17.76
C GLY A 198 -8.59 16.87 -18.05
N GLY A 199 -8.22 15.85 -18.83
CA GLY A 199 -6.84 15.60 -19.25
C GLY A 199 -5.98 14.90 -18.20
N ILE A 200 -4.66 14.94 -18.41
CA ILE A 200 -3.68 14.21 -17.57
C ILE A 200 -3.71 14.61 -16.09
N TRP A 201 -4.10 15.86 -15.79
CA TRP A 201 -4.07 16.47 -14.46
C TRP A 201 -5.47 16.54 -13.80
N ALA A 202 -6.45 15.83 -14.34
CA ALA A 202 -7.74 15.64 -13.67
C ALA A 202 -7.63 14.64 -12.50
N ALA A 203 -8.62 14.61 -11.61
CA ALA A 203 -8.63 13.72 -10.46
C ALA A 203 -8.58 12.23 -10.87
N ASP A 204 -9.26 11.91 -11.96
CA ASP A 204 -9.30 10.61 -12.66
C ASP A 204 -8.33 10.55 -13.86
N GLY A 205 -7.53 11.60 -14.04
CA GLY A 205 -6.53 11.74 -15.09
C GLY A 205 -5.35 10.79 -14.89
N ALA A 206 -4.54 10.63 -15.94
CA ALA A 206 -3.46 9.65 -15.95
C ALA A 206 -2.39 9.89 -14.86
N TYR A 207 -2.19 11.14 -14.41
CA TYR A 207 -1.24 11.44 -13.35
C TYR A 207 -1.64 10.81 -12.01
N SER A 208 -2.87 11.07 -11.56
CA SER A 208 -3.37 10.55 -10.28
C SER A 208 -3.71 9.06 -10.33
N ARG A 209 -4.18 8.58 -11.48
CA ARG A 209 -4.53 7.18 -11.68
C ARG A 209 -3.33 6.26 -11.81
N PHE A 210 -2.25 6.71 -12.46
CA PHE A 210 -1.12 5.84 -12.80
C PHE A 210 0.21 6.39 -12.28
N VAL A 211 0.60 7.61 -12.66
CA VAL A 211 1.97 8.12 -12.41
C VAL A 211 2.28 8.18 -10.93
N SER A 212 1.45 8.87 -10.13
CA SER A 212 1.67 9.02 -8.68
C SER A 212 1.64 7.67 -7.93
N PRO A 213 0.66 6.77 -8.15
CA PRO A 213 0.68 5.42 -7.57
C PRO A 213 1.92 4.59 -7.94
N ILE A 214 2.34 4.60 -9.22
CA ILE A 214 3.49 3.83 -9.69
C ILE A 214 4.77 4.27 -8.98
N ILE A 215 4.95 5.58 -8.75
CA ILE A 215 6.11 6.10 -8.00
C ILE A 215 6.12 5.52 -6.57
N GLY A 216 4.96 5.48 -5.91
CA GLY A 216 4.82 4.87 -4.59
C GLY A 216 5.17 3.37 -4.60
N VAL A 217 4.67 2.62 -5.59
CA VAL A 217 4.97 1.19 -5.76
C VAL A 217 6.46 0.94 -5.97
N VAL A 218 7.09 1.69 -6.88
CA VAL A 218 8.53 1.58 -7.14
C VAL A 218 9.33 1.89 -5.88
N TRP A 219 8.94 2.93 -5.13
CA TRP A 219 9.60 3.26 -3.86
C TRP A 219 9.47 2.12 -2.84
N VAL A 220 8.28 1.52 -2.67
CA VAL A 220 8.09 0.36 -1.78
C VAL A 220 9.00 -0.80 -2.18
N LEU A 221 9.13 -1.11 -3.47
CA LEU A 221 10.01 -2.18 -3.95
C LEU A 221 11.48 -1.90 -3.66
N VAL A 222 11.95 -0.67 -3.91
CA VAL A 222 13.32 -0.24 -3.62
C VAL A 222 13.62 -0.36 -2.12
N VAL A 223 12.72 0.14 -1.28
CA VAL A 223 12.88 0.08 0.17
C VAL A 223 12.80 -1.36 0.69
N SER A 224 11.88 -2.16 0.17
CA SER A 224 11.78 -3.59 0.50
C SER A 224 13.09 -4.32 0.19
N ARG A 225 13.74 -4.00 -0.93
CA ARG A 225 15.08 -4.52 -1.26
C ARG A 225 16.13 -4.09 -0.23
N VAL A 226 16.12 -2.82 0.20
CA VAL A 226 17.03 -2.33 1.26
C VAL A 226 16.84 -3.15 2.54
N LEU A 227 15.59 -3.36 2.97
CA LEU A 227 15.26 -4.16 4.16
C LEU A 227 15.69 -5.63 4.03
N LEU A 228 15.56 -6.24 2.85
CA LEU A 228 15.92 -7.65 2.64
C LEU A 228 17.43 -7.89 2.56
N THR A 229 18.20 -6.92 2.09
CA THR A 229 19.67 -7.04 1.95
C THR A 229 20.44 -6.86 3.25
N ARG A 230 19.76 -6.49 4.35
CA ARG A 230 20.39 -6.26 5.66
C ARG A 230 20.29 -7.52 6.52
N SER A 231 21.41 -8.03 7.03
CA SER A 231 21.40 -9.07 8.07
C SER A 231 20.62 -8.59 9.29
N PRO A 232 19.91 -9.48 10.02
CA PRO A 232 19.32 -9.13 11.30
C PRO A 232 20.38 -8.49 12.19
N ALA A 233 20.05 -7.35 12.82
CA ALA A 233 20.85 -6.91 13.95
C ALA A 233 20.84 -8.06 14.94
N THR A 234 22.01 -8.60 15.25
CA THR A 234 22.16 -9.67 16.23
C THR A 234 21.56 -9.14 17.53
N ARG A 235 20.31 -9.50 17.83
CA ARG A 235 19.68 -9.17 19.09
C ARG A 235 20.39 -10.06 20.11
N ALA A 236 21.43 -9.52 20.74
CA ALA A 236 22.10 -10.18 21.84
C ALA A 236 21.07 -10.36 22.96
N GLY A 237 20.63 -11.60 23.18
CA GLY A 237 19.80 -12.00 24.30
C GLY A 237 18.30 -11.76 24.13
N TRP A 238 17.55 -12.85 24.14
CA TRP A 238 16.34 -12.96 24.96
C TRP A 238 16.69 -13.88 26.12
#